data_AF-A0A2U1LKN5-F1
#
_entry.id   AF-A0A2U1LKN5-F1
#
_cell.length_a   1.000
_cell.length_b   1.000
_cell.length_c   1.000
_cell.angle_alpha   90.00
_cell.angle_beta   90.00
_cell.angle_gamma   90.00
#
_symmetry.space_group_name_H-M   'P 1'
#
loop_
_entity.id
_entity.type
_entity.pdbx_description
1 polymer ?
#
loop_
_entity_poly.entity_id
_entity_poly.type
_entity_poly.pdbx_seq_one_letter_code
_entity_poly.pdbx_strand_id
1 'polypeptide(L)'
;MPHALAGIIAARRRKPQLVLLDHGLYKILDNSIRTNYAALWKALVLVDANGIKENCLKLGAGEDLYPLFAGILTMRPWNRVIDPAVDHLAIQGNASDHSELQIKRPSVESFIIIGRVSSEALIEEKLSHAKSLFSLLHVWLEEISLEVRFLIMQVALWILQFRTALAR
;
A
#
# COMPACT_ATOMS: atom_id res chain seq x y z
N MET A 1 -11.06 -17.05 23.88
CA MET A 1 -11.47 -17.67 22.61
C MET A 1 -11.88 -16.56 21.66
N PRO A 2 -11.05 -16.10 20.69
CA PRO A 2 -11.49 -15.12 19.71
C PRO A 2 -12.03 -15.84 18.47
N HIS A 3 -13.28 -15.54 18.11
CA HIS A 3 -13.93 -15.98 16.88
C HIS A 3 -13.92 -14.81 15.90
N ALA A 4 -13.29 -15.02 14.74
CA ALA A 4 -13.29 -14.08 13.63
C ALA A 4 -14.63 -14.14 12.88
N LEU A 5 -15.27 -13.01 12.62
CA LEU A 5 -16.35 -12.93 11.62
C LEU A 5 -16.18 -11.67 10.77
N ALA A 6 -15.98 -11.91 9.47
CA ALA A 6 -15.82 -10.93 8.41
C ALA A 6 -17.09 -10.07 8.22
N GLY A 7 -16.91 -8.81 7.81
CA GLY A 7 -17.98 -7.84 7.62
C GLY A 7 -19.06 -8.28 6.64
N ILE A 8 -20.33 -8.00 6.98
CA ILE A 8 -21.52 -8.29 6.17
C ILE A 8 -21.98 -7.00 5.47
N ILE A 9 -22.21 -7.05 4.16
CA ILE A 9 -22.96 -6.00 3.44
C ILE A 9 -24.44 -6.24 3.70
N ALA A 10 -25.05 -5.45 4.59
CA ALA A 10 -26.49 -5.53 4.84
C ALA A 10 -27.23 -4.77 3.72
N ALA A 11 -27.84 -5.51 2.78
CA ALA A 11 -28.69 -4.93 1.75
C ALA A 11 -30.08 -4.60 2.31
N ARG A 12 -30.18 -3.60 3.20
CA ARG A 12 -31.48 -3.04 3.60
C ARG A 12 -31.70 -1.70 2.89
N ARG A 13 -32.58 -1.74 1.88
CA ARG A 13 -33.07 -0.61 1.03
C ARG A 13 -32.01 0.14 0.20
N ARG A 14 -31.88 -0.25 -1.08
CA ARG A 14 -31.34 0.53 -2.24
C ARG A 14 -30.02 1.33 -2.09
N LYS A 15 -29.33 1.28 -0.94
CA LYS A 15 -28.02 1.90 -0.73
C LYS A 15 -27.10 0.88 -0.06
N PRO A 16 -25.88 0.66 -0.56
CA PRO A 16 -24.90 -0.17 0.12
C PRO A 16 -24.56 0.45 1.48
N GLN A 17 -24.56 -0.37 2.53
CA GLN A 17 -24.19 0.02 3.89
C GLN A 17 -22.96 -0.79 4.32
N LEU A 18 -21.90 -0.10 4.74
CA LEU A 18 -20.74 -0.69 5.38
C LEU A 18 -20.98 -0.71 6.89
N VAL A 19 -21.27 -1.89 7.44
CA VAL A 19 -21.46 -2.08 8.88
C VAL A 19 -20.19 -2.74 9.44
N LEU A 20 -19.44 -2.00 10.27
CA LEU A 20 -18.24 -2.50 10.95
C LEU A 20 -18.66 -3.23 12.23
N LEU A 21 -18.54 -4.56 12.21
CA LEU A 21 -18.96 -5.42 13.33
C LEU A 21 -17.83 -5.72 14.31
N ASP A 22 -16.59 -5.38 13.98
CA ASP A 22 -15.44 -5.54 14.88
C ASP A 22 -15.14 -4.20 15.57
N HIS A 23 -15.10 -4.21 16.89
CA HIS A 23 -14.95 -2.99 17.71
C HIS A 23 -14.14 -3.19 18.99
N GLY A 24 -13.52 -4.36 19.16
CA GLY A 24 -12.89 -4.74 20.43
C GLY A 24 -11.44 -4.27 20.61
N LEU A 25 -10.77 -3.79 19.55
CA LEU A 25 -9.31 -3.59 19.55
C LEU A 25 -8.85 -2.27 18.93
N TYR A 26 -9.73 -1.26 18.84
CA TYR A 26 -9.32 0.04 18.31
C TYR A 26 -8.40 0.78 19.27
N LYS A 27 -7.31 1.31 18.73
CA LYS A 27 -6.36 2.15 19.45
C LYS A 27 -6.23 3.48 18.71
N ILE A 28 -6.24 4.58 19.46
CA ILE A 28 -5.84 5.88 18.92
C ILE A 28 -4.33 5.83 18.72
N LEU A 29 -3.89 6.03 17.48
CA LEU A 29 -2.48 6.06 17.13
C LEU A 29 -1.93 7.48 17.26
N ASP A 30 -0.76 7.60 17.88
CA ASP A 30 -0.05 8.87 17.99
C ASP A 30 0.32 9.41 16.61
N ASN A 31 0.49 10.73 16.51
CA ASN A 31 0.77 11.36 15.22
C ASN A 31 2.02 10.79 14.54
N SER A 32 3.07 10.52 15.33
CA SER A 32 4.30 9.90 14.84
C SER A 32 4.06 8.54 14.19
N ILE A 33 3.24 7.68 14.79
CA ILE A 33 2.91 6.36 14.23
C ILE A 33 2.15 6.52 12.92
N ARG A 34 1.18 7.44 12.88
CA ARG A 34 0.39 7.71 11.66
C ARG A 34 1.28 8.22 10.53
N THR A 35 2.15 9.20 10.80
CA THR A 35 3.09 9.75 9.83
C THR A 35 4.09 8.70 9.36
N ASN A 36 4.67 7.90 10.27
CA ASN A 36 5.61 6.84 9.91
C ASN A 36 4.95 5.72 9.10
N TYR A 37 3.69 5.37 9.42
CA TYR A 37 2.93 4.39 8.65
C TYR A 37 2.60 4.91 7.24
N ALA A 38 2.18 6.17 7.12
CA ALA A 38 1.97 6.79 5.82
C ALA A 38 3.28 6.86 5.02
N ALA A 39 4.39 7.20 5.67
CA ALA A 39 5.73 7.27 5.07
C ALA A 39 6.21 5.89 4.61
N LEU A 40 5.91 4.83 5.36
CA LEU A 40 6.15 3.45 4.93
C LEU A 40 5.40 3.15 3.62
N TRP A 41 4.11 3.48 3.53
CA TRP A 41 3.33 3.26 2.30
C TRP A 41 3.84 4.07 1.11
N LYS A 42 4.23 5.33 1.33
CA LYS A 42 4.89 6.14 0.29
C LYS A 42 6.19 5.48 -0.19
N ALA A 43 7.03 5.01 0.73
CA ALA A 43 8.27 4.32 0.38
C ALA A 43 8.03 3.00 -0.38
N LEU A 44 6.98 2.25 -0.01
CA LEU A 44 6.55 1.04 -0.73
C LEU A 44 6.11 1.34 -2.17
N VAL A 45 5.36 2.43 -2.39
CA VAL A 45 4.95 2.86 -3.75
C VAL A 45 6.15 3.22 -4.61
N LEU A 46 7.10 3.95 -4.03
CA LEU A 46 8.31 4.43 -4.70
C LEU A 46 9.41 3.36 -4.80
N VAL A 47 9.24 2.20 -4.17
CA VAL A 47 10.26 1.13 -4.11
C VAL A 47 11.56 1.64 -3.47
N ASP A 48 11.42 2.51 -2.47
CA ASP A 48 12.53 3.08 -1.72
C ASP A 48 12.92 2.15 -0.57
N ALA A 49 13.89 1.27 -0.82
CA ALA A 49 14.34 0.28 0.17
C ALA A 49 14.85 0.94 1.47
N ASN A 50 15.49 2.10 1.39
CA ASN A 50 15.99 2.83 2.55
C ASN A 50 14.84 3.44 3.34
N GLY A 51 13.90 4.10 2.65
CA GLY A 51 12.69 4.64 3.27
C GLY A 51 11.82 3.54 3.91
N ILE A 52 11.72 2.36 3.28
CA ILE A 52 11.02 1.21 3.86
C ILE A 52 11.71 0.78 5.15
N LYS A 53 13.04 0.59 5.13
CA LYS A 53 13.81 0.22 6.33
C LYS A 53 13.58 1.25 7.43
N GLU A 54 13.84 2.53 7.15
CA GLU A 54 13.73 3.61 8.13
C GLU A 54 12.35 3.64 8.81
N ASN A 55 11.26 3.60 8.02
CA ASN A 55 9.92 3.69 8.59
C ASN A 55 9.51 2.42 9.33
N CYS A 56 9.92 1.23 8.88
CA CYS A 56 9.74 -0.01 9.64
C CYS A 56 10.46 0.02 10.99
N LEU A 57 11.68 0.56 11.05
CA LEU A 57 12.42 0.73 12.30
C LEU A 57 11.69 1.68 13.25
N LYS A 58 11.19 2.82 12.75
CA LYS A 58 10.38 3.77 13.54
C LYS A 58 9.08 3.17 14.05
N LEU A 59 8.55 2.13 13.39
CA LEU A 59 7.38 1.36 13.81
C LEU A 59 7.72 0.20 14.77
N GLY A 60 9.01 -0.01 15.08
CA GLY A 60 9.46 -1.03 16.04
C GLY A 60 9.70 -2.41 15.42
N ALA A 61 9.80 -2.53 14.09
CA ALA A 61 10.07 -3.82 13.45
C ALA A 61 11.47 -4.37 13.78
N GLY A 62 12.47 -3.51 14.04
CA GLY A 62 13.87 -3.90 14.25
C GLY A 62 14.68 -3.99 12.96
N GLU A 63 16.02 -3.98 13.08
CA GLU A 63 16.94 -3.83 11.93
C GLU A 63 16.93 -4.99 10.93
N ASP A 64 16.68 -6.21 11.40
CA ASP A 64 16.74 -7.42 10.57
C ASP A 64 15.37 -7.90 10.08
N LEU A 65 14.29 -7.37 10.67
CA LEU A 65 12.91 -7.84 10.44
C LEU A 65 12.09 -6.90 9.55
N TYR A 66 12.63 -5.73 9.16
CA TYR A 66 11.92 -4.84 8.24
C TYR A 66 11.51 -5.52 6.90
N PRO A 67 12.26 -6.47 6.31
CA PRO A 67 11.82 -7.15 5.09
C PRO A 67 10.60 -8.04 5.35
N LEU A 68 10.57 -8.72 6.50
CA LEU A 68 9.45 -9.54 6.93
C LEU A 68 8.22 -8.66 7.23
N PHE A 69 8.40 -7.56 7.93
CA PHE A 69 7.33 -6.61 8.25
C PHE A 69 6.69 -6.04 6.98
N ALA A 70 7.51 -5.55 6.05
CA ALA A 70 7.04 -5.08 4.74
C ALA A 70 6.38 -6.20 3.92
N GLY A 71 6.92 -7.42 3.99
CA GLY A 71 6.38 -8.56 3.29
C GLY A 71 5.01 -9.01 3.80
N ILE A 72 4.80 -9.01 5.12
CA ILE A 72 3.49 -9.27 5.74
C ILE A 72 2.49 -8.18 5.37
N LEU A 73 2.91 -6.90 5.45
CA LEU A 73 2.04 -5.75 5.15
C LEU A 73 1.53 -5.77 3.71
N THR A 74 2.38 -6.19 2.77
CA THR A 74 2.06 -6.22 1.33
C THR A 74 1.61 -7.58 0.83
N MET A 75 1.74 -8.63 1.65
CA MET A 75 1.59 -10.05 1.27
C MET A 75 2.46 -10.42 0.06
N ARG A 76 3.72 -9.95 0.07
CA ARG A 76 4.71 -10.17 -1.00
C ARG A 76 6.07 -10.53 -0.41
N PRO A 77 6.83 -11.42 -1.06
CA PRO A 77 8.22 -11.65 -0.65
C PRO A 77 9.06 -10.39 -0.90
N TRP A 78 10.10 -10.19 -0.09
CA TRP A 78 10.93 -8.98 -0.11
C TRP A 78 11.44 -8.60 -1.51
N ASN A 79 11.93 -9.57 -2.27
CA ASN A 79 12.40 -9.36 -3.64
C ASN A 79 11.34 -8.75 -4.58
N ARG A 80 10.04 -9.00 -4.34
CA ARG A 80 8.94 -8.37 -5.08
C ARG A 80 8.54 -7.02 -4.52
N VAL A 81 8.80 -6.75 -3.24
CA VAL A 81 8.58 -5.44 -2.61
C VAL A 81 9.56 -4.41 -3.17
N ILE A 82 10.81 -4.81 -3.39
CA ILE A 82 11.87 -3.94 -3.93
C ILE A 82 12.04 -4.04 -5.46
N ASP A 83 11.15 -4.72 -6.16
CA ASP A 83 11.20 -4.82 -7.63
C ASP A 83 10.61 -3.55 -8.26
N PRO A 84 11.40 -2.76 -9.03
CA PRO A 84 10.89 -1.57 -9.70
C PRO A 84 9.91 -1.89 -10.82
N ALA A 85 10.02 -3.09 -11.43
CA ALA A 85 9.24 -3.53 -12.57
C ALA A 85 7.79 -3.75 -12.15
N VAL A 86 6.83 -3.27 -12.94
CA VAL A 86 5.42 -3.35 -12.57
C VAL A 86 4.83 -4.75 -12.81
N ASP A 87 5.58 -5.62 -13.48
CA ASP A 87 5.14 -6.96 -13.87
C ASP A 87 4.85 -7.85 -12.66
N HIS A 88 5.42 -7.57 -11.49
CA HIS A 88 5.07 -8.27 -10.26
C HIS A 88 3.68 -7.89 -9.70
N LEU A 89 3.04 -6.85 -10.22
CA LEU A 89 1.67 -6.48 -9.85
C LEU A 89 0.65 -7.46 -10.43
N ALA A 90 0.87 -8.00 -11.63
CA ALA A 90 0.04 -9.07 -12.17
C ALA A 90 0.80 -10.39 -12.09
N ILE A 91 0.44 -11.20 -11.11
CA ILE A 91 0.88 -12.58 -11.13
C ILE A 91 0.09 -13.29 -12.22
N GLN A 92 0.78 -13.66 -13.30
CA GLN A 92 0.34 -14.76 -14.15
C GLN A 92 0.25 -15.99 -13.24
N GLY A 93 -0.96 -16.40 -12.91
CA GLY A 93 -1.18 -17.66 -12.20
C GLY A 93 -0.72 -18.79 -13.11
N ASN A 94 0.55 -19.21 -12.98
CA ASN A 94 0.93 -20.52 -13.44
C ASN A 94 0.36 -21.53 -12.41
N ALA A 95 -0.10 -22.67 -12.89
CA ALA A 95 -0.77 -23.68 -12.08
C ALA A 95 0.20 -24.46 -11.16
N SER A 96 1.42 -23.95 -10.89
CA SER A 96 2.42 -24.63 -10.05
C SER A 96 2.53 -24.07 -8.63
N ASP A 97 1.93 -22.92 -8.31
CA ASP A 97 2.05 -22.30 -6.97
C ASP A 97 0.97 -22.77 -5.97
N HIS A 98 0.44 -23.99 -6.13
CA HIS A 98 -0.63 -24.56 -5.30
C HIS A 98 -0.22 -24.91 -3.85
N SER A 99 0.93 -24.42 -3.35
CA SER A 99 1.38 -24.65 -1.97
C SER A 99 1.58 -23.38 -1.15
N GLU A 100 1.14 -22.22 -1.63
CA GLU A 100 1.05 -21.03 -0.78
C GLU A 100 -0.35 -20.91 -0.19
N LEU A 101 -0.40 -20.82 1.13
CA LEU A 101 -1.57 -20.64 1.98
C LEU A 101 -2.65 -19.78 1.31
N GLN A 102 -3.93 -20.13 1.53
CA GLN A 102 -5.15 -19.43 1.06
C GLN A 102 -5.30 -17.99 1.60
N ILE A 103 -4.21 -17.26 1.76
CA ILE A 103 -4.19 -15.83 2.05
C ILE A 103 -4.48 -15.13 0.73
N LYS A 104 -5.73 -14.67 0.58
CA LYS A 104 -6.15 -13.82 -0.53
C LYS A 104 -5.27 -12.56 -0.54
N ARG A 105 -4.29 -12.52 -1.44
CA ARG A 105 -3.36 -11.38 -1.57
C ARG A 105 -4.17 -10.09 -1.83
N PRO A 106 -3.76 -8.94 -1.26
CA PRO A 106 -4.41 -7.67 -1.52
C PRO A 106 -4.42 -7.37 -3.02
N SER A 107 -5.52 -6.83 -3.53
CA SER A 107 -5.57 -6.35 -4.91
C SER A 107 -4.49 -5.28 -5.13
N VAL A 108 -3.90 -5.26 -6.32
CA VAL A 108 -3.04 -4.16 -6.76
C VAL A 108 -3.73 -2.82 -6.61
N GLU A 109 -5.04 -2.78 -6.85
CA GLU A 109 -5.87 -1.59 -6.69
C GLU A 109 -5.86 -1.12 -5.23
N SER A 110 -5.98 -2.04 -4.26
CA SER A 110 -5.91 -1.70 -2.84
C SER A 110 -4.54 -1.13 -2.48
N PHE A 111 -3.47 -1.70 -3.02
CA PHE A 111 -2.12 -1.18 -2.83
C PHE A 111 -1.98 0.26 -3.39
N ILE A 112 -2.50 0.51 -4.60
CA ILE A 112 -2.50 1.86 -5.22
C ILE A 112 -3.32 2.85 -4.38
N ILE A 113 -4.51 2.47 -3.94
CA ILE A 113 -5.40 3.34 -3.16
C ILE A 113 -4.75 3.70 -1.82
N ILE A 114 -4.26 2.70 -1.06
CA ILE A 114 -3.64 2.95 0.25
C ILE A 114 -2.37 3.77 0.08
N GLY A 115 -1.55 3.43 -0.93
CA GLY A 115 -0.34 4.17 -1.27
C GLY A 115 -0.62 5.64 -1.60
N ARG A 116 -1.67 5.91 -2.40
CA ARG A 116 -2.09 7.27 -2.78
C ARG A 116 -2.55 8.08 -1.59
N VAL A 117 -3.54 7.58 -0.85
CA VAL A 117 -4.09 8.27 0.34
C VAL A 117 -2.99 8.55 1.38
N SER A 118 -2.08 7.58 1.58
CA SER A 118 -0.94 7.75 2.50
C SER A 118 0.03 8.82 2.02
N SER A 119 0.30 8.88 0.71
CA SER A 119 1.21 9.85 0.13
C SER A 119 0.64 11.27 0.14
N GLU A 120 -0.64 11.43 -0.17
CA GLU A 120 -1.37 12.71 -0.11
C GLU A 120 -1.33 13.30 1.30
N ALA A 121 -1.61 12.48 2.33
CA ALA A 121 -1.53 12.92 3.73
C ALA A 121 -0.14 13.48 4.12
N LEU A 122 0.94 12.88 3.61
CA LEU A 122 2.31 13.38 3.86
C LEU A 122 2.62 14.63 3.08
N ILE A 123 2.12 14.76 1.84
CA ILE A 123 2.32 15.96 1.02
C ILE A 123 1.59 17.13 1.65
N GLU A 124 0.35 16.93 2.14
CA GLU A 124 -0.40 17.94 2.90
C GLU A 124 0.34 18.37 4.17
N GLU A 125 0.86 17.41 4.95
CA GLU A 125 1.67 17.70 6.14
C GLU A 125 2.92 18.52 5.76
N LYS A 126 3.66 18.12 4.71
CA LYS A 126 4.85 18.84 4.24
C LYS A 126 4.53 20.24 3.70
N LEU A 127 3.43 20.39 2.97
CA LEU A 127 2.95 21.69 2.46
C LEU A 127 2.62 22.65 3.60
N SER A 128 1.94 22.16 4.64
CA SER A 128 1.60 22.98 5.82
C SER A 128 2.83 23.52 6.56
N HIS A 129 3.96 22.81 6.46
CA HIS A 129 5.23 23.17 7.12
C HIS A 129 6.24 23.86 6.18
N ALA A 130 5.96 23.96 4.88
CA ALA A 130 6.87 24.58 3.91
C ALA A 130 6.91 26.11 4.11
N LYS A 131 8.11 26.65 4.35
CA LYS A 131 8.34 28.08 4.61
C LYS A 131 9.06 28.81 3.49
N SER A 132 9.58 28.08 2.51
CA SER A 132 10.46 28.60 1.46
C SER A 132 10.02 28.11 0.08
N LEU A 133 10.31 28.90 -0.96
CA LEU A 133 10.10 28.51 -2.35
C LEU A 133 10.85 27.23 -2.70
N PHE A 134 12.07 27.03 -2.18
CA PHE A 134 12.82 25.79 -2.40
C PHE A 134 12.13 24.59 -1.75
N SER A 135 11.57 24.74 -0.54
CA SER A 135 10.82 23.65 0.10
C SER A 135 9.52 23.34 -0.64
N LEU A 136 8.83 24.35 -1.16
CA LEU A 136 7.63 24.16 -1.97
C LEU A 136 7.96 23.44 -3.28
N LEU A 137 9.03 23.86 -3.97
CA LEU A 137 9.51 23.21 -5.19
C LEU A 137 9.89 21.74 -4.93
N HIS A 138 10.56 21.46 -3.82
CA HIS A 138 10.92 20.09 -3.44
C HIS A 138 9.69 19.21 -3.21
N VAL A 139 8.71 19.70 -2.46
CA VAL A 139 7.46 18.96 -2.20
C VAL A 139 6.69 18.72 -3.49
N TRP A 140 6.63 19.71 -4.38
CA TRP A 140 6.00 19.58 -5.70
C TRP A 140 6.70 18.55 -6.60
N LEU A 141 8.04 18.50 -6.60
CA LEU A 141 8.79 17.46 -7.31
C LEU A 141 8.49 16.06 -6.74
N GLU A 142 8.40 15.93 -5.41
CA GLU A 142 7.98 14.67 -4.78
C GLU A 142 6.56 14.25 -5.21
N GLU A 143 5.62 15.19 -5.26
CA GLU A 143 4.23 14.96 -5.69
C GLU A 143 4.16 14.49 -7.15
N ILE A 144 4.88 15.14 -8.06
CA ILE A 144 4.97 14.71 -9.46
C ILE A 144 5.54 13.31 -9.58
N SER A 145 6.62 13.02 -8.86
CA SER A 145 7.23 11.68 -8.88
C SER A 145 6.23 10.60 -8.45
N LEU A 146 5.39 10.90 -7.46
CA LEU A 146 4.35 9.98 -6.99
C LEU A 146 3.26 9.78 -8.04
N GLU A 147 2.74 10.87 -8.65
CA GLU A 147 1.71 10.77 -9.67
C GLU A 147 2.17 9.99 -10.90
N VAL A 148 3.41 10.24 -11.36
CA VAL A 148 4.02 9.47 -12.45
C VAL A 148 4.10 7.98 -12.08
N ARG A 149 4.51 7.66 -10.85
CA ARG A 149 4.58 6.27 -10.38
C ARG A 149 3.20 5.60 -10.35
N PHE A 150 2.17 6.28 -9.84
CA PHE A 150 0.81 5.75 -9.85
C PHE A 150 0.26 5.56 -11.26
N LEU A 151 0.52 6.49 -12.17
CA LEU A 151 0.12 6.38 -13.57
C LEU A 151 0.77 5.16 -14.23
N ILE A 152 2.09 4.98 -14.04
CA ILE A 152 2.83 3.80 -14.53
C ILE A 152 2.18 2.51 -14.01
N MET A 153 1.84 2.46 -12.74
CA MET A 153 1.19 1.28 -12.13
C MET A 153 -0.19 1.00 -12.72
N GLN A 154 -1.01 2.03 -12.92
CA GLN A 154 -2.35 1.89 -13.51
C GLN A 154 -2.30 1.47 -14.98
N VAL A 155 -1.41 2.06 -15.76
CA VAL A 155 -1.21 1.70 -17.17
C VAL A 155 -0.73 0.25 -17.30
N ALA A 156 0.23 -0.17 -16.47
CA ALA A 156 0.69 -1.56 -16.48
C ALA A 156 -0.43 -2.54 -16.09
N LEU A 157 -1.21 -2.24 -15.04
CA LEU A 157 -2.36 -3.05 -14.65
C LEU A 157 -3.37 -3.17 -15.79
N TRP A 158 -3.67 -2.07 -16.46
CA TRP A 158 -4.56 -2.04 -17.61
C TRP A 158 -4.02 -2.87 -18.79
N ILE A 159 -2.74 -2.74 -19.13
CA ILE A 159 -2.09 -3.56 -20.17
C ILE A 159 -2.17 -5.05 -19.83
N LEU A 160 -1.95 -5.42 -18.56
CA LEU A 160 -2.00 -6.80 -18.09
C LEU A 160 -3.42 -7.36 -18.18
N GLN A 161 -4.42 -6.60 -17.73
CA GLN A 161 -5.84 -6.96 -17.87
C GLN A 161 -6.23 -7.12 -19.34
N PHE A 162 -5.81 -6.20 -20.20
CA PHE A 162 -6.07 -6.25 -21.64
C PHE A 162 -5.43 -7.50 -22.28
N ARG A 163 -4.17 -7.80 -21.98
CA ARG A 163 -3.48 -9.02 -22.44
C ARG A 163 -4.21 -10.28 -22.00
N THR A 164 -4.66 -10.35 -20.74
CA THR A 164 -5.41 -11.50 -20.25
C THR A 164 -6.80 -11.64 -20.89
N ALA A 165 -7.42 -10.54 -21.30
CA ALA A 165 -8.69 -10.57 -22.02
C ALA A 165 -8.54 -11.04 -23.47
N LEU A 166 -7.43 -10.71 -24.14
CA LEU A 166 -7.14 -11.16 -25.50
C LEU A 166 -6.72 -12.64 -25.58
N ALA A 167 -6.17 -13.18 -24.49
CA ALA A 167 -5.72 -14.58 -24.38
C ALA A 167 -6.83 -15.56 -23.94
N ARG A 168 -8.05 -15.06 -23.68
CA ARG A 168 -9.26 -15.86 -23.39
C ARG A 168 -10.14 -15.92 -24.63
#